data_AF-A0A7W0WQ95-F1
#
_entry.id   AF-A0A7W0WQ95-F1
#
_cell.length_a   1.000
_cell.length_b   1.000
_cell.length_c   1.000
_cell.angle_alpha   90.00
_cell.angle_beta   90.00
_cell.angle_gamma   90.00
#
_symmetry.space_group_name_H-M   'P 1'
#
loop_
_entity.id
_entity.type
_entity.pdbx_description
1 polymer ?
#
loop_
_entity_poly.entity_id
_entity_poly.type
_entity_poly.pdbx_seq_one_letter_code
_entity_poly.pdbx_strand_id
1 'polypeptide(L)'
;MASRIGTLTACALLSGCLVGDTDDDDCTVGKCDGDGNSCSDKRYGNGTCDLQLDCAAPDIDCFVTFDDDAAAATWFAEFEAKWAEEEHREPRKLLGPSDPRWAKTRALLDDGWAAFKANRPVGELREKRPGLVLLDDSAPNAFVAPDLHNGNAGFAVMVQTGLFETGGSQDGAMGVMMHEFQHVIGLHIVGDTKERTRKFYFAGIEEPLGKFETDDMVARRYGETWLAHADDVGRYREAALRGLPMDGQLVQMLQAAVGQAGTMQVPACLTARMNLSALANEIAGTADPITGEIVVAANVPSRVDQVMGSLKSACFANFNVDFIGVVAAATGVTAAAIEAQMMPSDVALVKGKHVVDGFIAIVSDRRAQMRTLEAELASKVGKQWSKLRYFSTEEDADDVSVLVLRGAKIQPDAIGPFFVSFLLGDGPQRCTAMLARRELPPYGQDLTDDHHSTCWRAHHVRQLAEHDGKSAHVAKSPMPSVAQPRRLPIPRPLRERVAY
;
A
#
# COMPACT_ATOMS: atom_id res chain seq x y z
N MET A 1 -21.79 14.28 12.72
CA MET A 1 -20.39 14.42 13.16
C MET A 1 -20.06 13.61 14.42
N ALA A 2 -20.72 12.46 14.67
CA ALA A 2 -20.40 11.56 15.77
C ALA A 2 -20.63 10.11 15.33
N SER A 3 -19.62 9.52 14.69
CA SER A 3 -19.45 8.07 14.60
C SER A 3 -18.08 7.80 14.00
N ARG A 4 -17.18 7.25 14.83
CA ARG A 4 -15.97 6.44 14.53
C ARG A 4 -14.90 6.71 15.61
N ILE A 5 -14.98 5.92 16.68
CA ILE A 5 -13.92 5.80 17.69
C ILE A 5 -13.23 4.46 17.41
N GLY A 6 -12.01 4.51 16.86
CA GLY A 6 -11.14 3.35 16.69
C GLY A 6 -10.36 3.09 17.97
N THR A 7 -10.35 1.84 18.44
CA THR A 7 -9.69 1.39 19.67
C THR A 7 -8.25 0.97 19.36
N LEU A 8 -7.26 1.70 19.89
CA LEU A 8 -5.85 1.29 19.93
C LEU A 8 -5.66 0.25 21.04
N THR A 9 -5.06 -0.91 20.73
CA THR A 9 -4.91 -2.04 21.67
C THR A 9 -3.44 -2.31 21.99
N ALA A 10 -3.13 -2.40 23.29
CA ALA A 10 -1.80 -2.70 23.83
C ALA A 10 -1.48 -4.21 23.81
N CYS A 11 -0.21 -4.56 23.57
CA CYS A 11 0.28 -5.94 23.45
C CYS A 11 0.98 -6.43 24.73
N ALA A 12 0.73 -7.68 25.13
CA ALA A 12 1.44 -8.40 26.19
C ALA A 12 2.04 -9.70 25.62
N LEU A 13 3.32 -9.96 25.95
CA LEU A 13 4.09 -11.13 25.52
C LEU A 13 3.89 -12.32 26.48
N LEU A 14 3.52 -13.49 25.97
CA LEU A 14 3.72 -14.78 26.65
C LEU A 14 4.07 -15.91 25.65
N SER A 15 5.02 -16.75 26.06
CA SER A 15 5.57 -17.91 25.36
C SER A 15 4.81 -19.21 25.65
N GLY A 16 4.78 -20.15 24.72
CA GLY A 16 4.36 -21.54 24.98
C GLY A 16 4.40 -22.46 23.74
N CYS A 17 5.11 -23.59 23.86
CA CYS A 17 5.24 -24.67 22.87
C CYS A 17 4.00 -25.60 22.83
N LEU A 18 3.72 -26.25 21.69
CA LEU A 18 3.61 -27.72 21.51
C LEU A 18 3.13 -28.16 20.11
N VAL A 19 3.54 -29.38 19.76
CA VAL A 19 3.58 -30.10 18.48
C VAL A 19 2.22 -30.62 18.00
N GLY A 20 2.08 -30.82 16.68
CA GLY A 20 1.05 -31.62 16.03
C GLY A 20 1.37 -31.74 14.54
N ASP A 21 1.68 -32.97 14.10
CA ASP A 21 1.86 -33.41 12.70
C ASP A 21 0.50 -33.59 12.02
N THR A 22 0.39 -33.13 10.78
CA THR A 22 -0.44 -33.77 9.73
C THR A 22 0.15 -33.43 8.36
N ASP A 23 0.45 -34.47 7.59
CA ASP A 23 0.60 -34.46 6.14
C ASP A 23 -0.60 -33.77 5.49
N ASP A 24 -0.38 -32.84 4.55
CA ASP A 24 -1.33 -32.48 3.49
C ASP A 24 -0.63 -31.58 2.44
N ASP A 25 -1.13 -31.68 1.20
CA ASP A 25 -0.54 -31.23 -0.06
C ASP A 25 0.06 -29.81 -0.07
N ASP A 26 1.20 -29.71 -0.74
CA ASP A 26 2.15 -28.59 -0.75
C ASP A 26 1.58 -27.35 -1.49
N CYS A 27 0.71 -26.58 -0.84
CA CYS A 27 0.30 -25.25 -1.33
C CYS A 27 1.33 -24.21 -0.89
N THR A 28 2.33 -23.96 -1.75
CA THR A 28 3.25 -22.83 -1.59
C THR A 28 2.60 -21.57 -2.17
N VAL A 29 2.63 -20.46 -1.43
CA VAL A 29 2.15 -19.12 -1.82
C VAL A 29 0.62 -18.88 -1.91
N GLY A 30 -0.20 -19.74 -1.31
CA GLY A 30 -1.58 -19.35 -0.91
C GLY A 30 -2.68 -19.46 -1.97
N LYS A 31 -2.43 -20.09 -3.12
CA LYS A 31 -3.49 -20.60 -4.03
C LYS A 31 -2.96 -21.88 -4.69
N CYS A 32 -3.65 -23.00 -4.53
CA CYS A 32 -3.20 -24.29 -5.08
C CYS A 32 -3.49 -24.33 -6.59
N ASP A 33 -2.46 -24.42 -7.45
CA ASP A 33 -2.59 -24.44 -8.93
C ASP A 33 -3.15 -25.78 -9.50
N GLY A 34 -3.91 -26.52 -8.69
CA GLY A 34 -4.54 -27.76 -9.10
C GLY A 34 -5.71 -27.52 -10.08
N ASP A 35 -5.87 -28.44 -11.01
CA ASP A 35 -6.89 -28.51 -12.06
C ASP A 35 -8.35 -28.65 -11.54
N GLY A 36 -8.54 -28.55 -10.22
CA GLY A 36 -9.83 -28.52 -9.55
C GLY A 36 -10.40 -27.10 -9.45
N ASN A 37 -11.14 -26.67 -10.47
CA ASN A 37 -12.08 -25.52 -10.35
C ASN A 37 -13.21 -25.76 -9.32
N SER A 38 -13.24 -26.89 -8.64
CA SER A 38 -14.23 -27.23 -7.64
C SER A 38 -13.59 -27.29 -6.26
N CYS A 39 -13.56 -26.16 -5.57
CA CYS A 39 -13.62 -26.19 -4.12
C CYS A 39 -15.03 -26.70 -3.78
N SER A 40 -15.20 -28.01 -3.58
CA SER A 40 -16.48 -28.59 -3.11
C SER A 40 -16.74 -28.27 -1.64
N ASP A 41 -16.02 -27.32 -1.08
CA ASP A 41 -16.16 -26.87 0.30
C ASP A 41 -17.48 -26.10 0.42
N LYS A 42 -18.32 -26.56 1.35
CA LYS A 42 -19.65 -25.99 1.60
C LYS A 42 -19.59 -24.57 2.18
N ARG A 43 -18.40 -24.06 2.48
CA ARG A 43 -18.20 -22.69 2.95
C ARG A 43 -18.47 -21.65 1.87
N TYR A 44 -18.18 -21.97 0.60
CA TYR A 44 -18.38 -21.05 -0.52
C TYR A 44 -19.87 -20.87 -0.82
N GLY A 45 -20.35 -19.62 -0.81
CA GLY A 45 -21.77 -19.31 -1.06
C GLY A 45 -22.69 -19.56 0.15
N ASN A 46 -22.15 -19.56 1.36
CA ASN A 46 -22.89 -19.73 2.61
C ASN A 46 -23.45 -18.41 3.20
N GLY A 47 -23.12 -17.27 2.58
CA GLY A 47 -23.45 -15.91 3.03
C GLY A 47 -22.43 -15.26 3.97
N THR A 48 -21.26 -15.86 4.17
CA THR A 48 -20.17 -15.37 5.03
C THR A 48 -18.90 -15.30 4.22
N CYS A 49 -18.25 -14.14 4.16
CA CYS A 49 -16.95 -14.01 3.50
C CYS A 49 -15.85 -14.78 4.24
N ASP A 50 -15.47 -15.95 3.72
CA ASP A 50 -14.42 -16.80 4.24
C ASP A 50 -13.06 -16.50 3.55
N LEU A 51 -12.17 -15.78 4.26
CA LEU A 51 -10.84 -15.38 3.77
C LEU A 51 -9.79 -16.50 3.83
N GLN A 52 -10.17 -17.76 3.92
CA GLN A 52 -9.19 -18.85 3.97
C GLN A 52 -8.55 -19.03 2.59
N LEU A 53 -7.22 -19.15 2.58
CA LEU A 53 -6.38 -19.24 1.37
C LEU A 53 -6.05 -20.71 1.03
N ASP A 54 -6.73 -21.66 1.68
CA ASP A 54 -6.60 -23.09 1.41
C ASP A 54 -7.21 -23.46 0.04
N CYS A 55 -8.16 -22.65 -0.44
CA CYS A 55 -8.75 -22.79 -1.76
C CYS A 55 -8.09 -21.87 -2.78
N ALA A 56 -7.96 -22.37 -4.00
CA ALA A 56 -7.41 -21.60 -5.12
C ALA A 56 -8.37 -20.50 -5.62
N ALA A 57 -9.68 -20.74 -5.52
CA ALA A 57 -10.72 -19.79 -5.89
C ALA A 57 -11.16 -18.94 -4.68
N PRO A 58 -11.45 -17.64 -4.86
CA PRO A 58 -11.97 -16.81 -3.78
C PRO A 58 -13.45 -17.11 -3.49
N ASP A 59 -13.88 -16.76 -2.29
CA ASP A 59 -15.27 -16.93 -1.85
C ASP A 59 -16.19 -15.86 -2.43
N ILE A 60 -17.25 -16.26 -3.14
CA ILE A 60 -18.19 -15.34 -3.78
C ILE A 60 -18.87 -14.41 -2.76
N ASP A 61 -19.04 -14.85 -1.51
CA ASP A 61 -19.64 -14.05 -0.44
C ASP A 61 -18.75 -12.88 0.00
N CYS A 62 -17.46 -12.88 -0.39
CA CYS A 62 -16.56 -11.76 -0.21
C CYS A 62 -16.73 -10.65 -1.25
N PHE A 63 -17.66 -10.79 -2.20
CA PHE A 63 -17.84 -9.84 -3.29
C PHE A 63 -19.21 -9.16 -3.27
N VAL A 64 -19.23 -7.88 -3.64
CA VAL A 64 -20.43 -7.21 -4.13
C VAL A 64 -20.42 -7.35 -5.65
N THR A 65 -21.37 -8.12 -6.19
CA THR A 65 -21.55 -8.27 -7.64
C THR A 65 -22.66 -7.38 -8.17
N PHE A 66 -22.61 -7.02 -9.44
CA PHE A 66 -23.54 -6.09 -10.06
C PHE A 66 -24.25 -6.73 -11.25
N ASP A 67 -25.52 -6.39 -11.45
CA ASP A 67 -26.30 -6.84 -12.61
C ASP A 67 -25.81 -6.17 -13.90
N ASP A 68 -25.38 -4.91 -13.81
CA ASP A 68 -24.83 -4.13 -14.92
C ASP A 68 -23.83 -3.04 -14.45
N ASP A 69 -23.23 -2.33 -15.42
CA ASP A 69 -22.27 -1.25 -15.17
C ASP A 69 -22.92 -0.02 -14.51
N ALA A 70 -24.24 0.19 -14.66
CA ALA A 70 -24.95 1.32 -14.04
C ALA A 70 -25.17 1.09 -12.54
N ALA A 71 -25.43 -0.15 -12.12
CA ALA A 71 -25.47 -0.55 -10.73
C ALA A 71 -24.09 -0.39 -10.06
N ALA A 72 -23.01 -0.81 -10.73
CA ALA A 72 -21.64 -0.61 -10.26
C ALA A 72 -21.30 0.88 -10.10
N ALA A 73 -21.64 1.71 -11.09
CA ALA A 73 -21.45 3.16 -11.04
C ALA A 73 -22.23 3.81 -9.88
N THR A 74 -23.46 3.38 -9.62
CA THR A 74 -24.27 3.89 -8.51
C THR A 74 -23.64 3.56 -7.16
N TRP A 75 -23.24 2.30 -6.98
CA TRP A 75 -22.54 1.86 -5.78
C TRP A 75 -21.24 2.66 -5.55
N PHE A 76 -20.43 2.83 -6.59
CA PHE A 76 -19.18 3.59 -6.47
C PHE A 76 -19.41 5.09 -6.21
N ALA A 77 -20.49 5.69 -6.73
CA ALA A 77 -20.80 7.09 -6.47
C ALA A 77 -21.00 7.37 -4.97
N GLU A 78 -21.56 6.43 -4.20
CA GLU A 78 -21.69 6.55 -2.74
C GLU A 78 -20.33 6.45 -2.03
N PHE A 79 -19.45 5.58 -2.52
CA PHE A 79 -18.07 5.49 -2.06
C PHE A 79 -17.34 6.82 -2.29
N GLU A 80 -17.36 7.31 -3.53
CA GLU A 80 -16.66 8.50 -3.97
C GLU A 80 -17.17 9.77 -3.27
N ALA A 81 -18.47 9.86 -3.00
CA ALA A 81 -19.03 10.99 -2.27
C ALA A 81 -18.46 11.12 -0.84
N LYS A 82 -18.33 10.00 -0.13
CA LYS A 82 -17.73 9.97 1.22
C LYS A 82 -16.25 10.30 1.17
N TRP A 83 -15.53 9.71 0.21
CA TRP A 83 -14.10 9.95 0.04
C TRP A 83 -13.79 11.41 -0.32
N ALA A 84 -14.59 11.99 -1.23
CA ALA A 84 -14.46 13.40 -1.61
C ALA A 84 -14.77 14.36 -0.45
N GLU A 85 -15.74 14.02 0.42
CA GLU A 85 -16.02 14.76 1.65
C GLU A 85 -14.81 14.75 2.60
N GLU A 86 -14.19 13.58 2.80
CA GLU A 86 -12.99 13.40 3.63
C GLU A 86 -11.78 14.18 3.07
N GLU A 87 -11.65 14.26 1.74
CA GLU A 87 -10.58 15.02 1.06
C GLU A 87 -10.92 16.50 0.83
N HIS A 88 -12.10 16.96 1.25
CA HIS A 88 -12.60 18.32 1.04
C HIS A 88 -12.58 18.77 -0.44
N ARG A 89 -12.97 17.87 -1.34
CA ARG A 89 -13.10 18.14 -2.77
C ARG A 89 -14.47 17.70 -3.30
N GLU A 90 -14.77 18.06 -4.53
CA GLU A 90 -15.95 17.53 -5.22
C GLU A 90 -15.73 16.05 -5.61
N PRO A 91 -16.79 15.23 -5.60
CA PRO A 91 -16.76 13.88 -6.15
C PRO A 91 -16.29 13.88 -7.61
N ARG A 92 -15.45 12.90 -7.98
CA ARG A 92 -15.04 12.70 -9.37
C ARG A 92 -16.26 12.43 -10.25
N LYS A 93 -16.21 12.92 -11.48
CA LYS A 93 -17.30 12.75 -12.46
C LYS A 93 -17.24 11.36 -13.09
N LEU A 94 -18.34 10.62 -13.00
CA LEU A 94 -18.49 9.32 -13.65
C LEU A 94 -18.98 9.50 -15.10
N LEU A 95 -18.41 8.73 -16.02
CA LEU A 95 -18.76 8.72 -17.43
C LEU A 95 -19.62 7.49 -17.75
N GLY A 96 -20.73 7.72 -18.43
CA GLY A 96 -21.65 6.66 -18.85
C GLY A 96 -21.39 6.14 -20.27
N PRO A 97 -22.18 5.15 -20.73
CA PRO A 97 -22.04 4.51 -22.05
C PRO A 97 -22.15 5.45 -23.26
N SER A 98 -22.66 6.67 -23.08
CA SER A 98 -22.70 7.69 -24.14
C SER A 98 -21.35 8.34 -24.42
N ASP A 99 -20.36 8.22 -23.52
CA ASP A 99 -19.00 8.72 -23.76
C ASP A 99 -18.24 7.73 -24.66
N PRO A 100 -17.61 8.15 -25.76
CA PRO A 100 -16.91 7.24 -26.67
C PRO A 100 -15.75 6.49 -26.02
N ARG A 101 -15.14 7.05 -24.96
CA ARG A 101 -14.07 6.39 -24.19
C ARG A 101 -14.61 5.15 -23.46
N TRP A 102 -15.87 5.19 -23.02
CA TRP A 102 -16.53 4.11 -22.29
C TRP A 102 -16.52 2.80 -23.05
N ALA A 103 -16.94 2.81 -24.33
CA ALA A 103 -17.04 1.59 -25.13
C ALA A 103 -15.66 0.92 -25.31
N LYS A 104 -14.61 1.72 -25.49
CA LYS A 104 -13.23 1.24 -25.60
C LYS A 104 -12.77 0.60 -24.28
N THR A 105 -12.98 1.27 -23.15
CA THR A 105 -12.60 0.75 -21.83
C THR A 105 -13.37 -0.52 -21.47
N ARG A 106 -14.66 -0.58 -21.78
CA ARG A 106 -15.50 -1.76 -21.54
C ARG A 106 -15.03 -2.97 -22.32
N ALA A 107 -14.73 -2.79 -23.61
CA ALA A 107 -14.19 -3.87 -24.44
C ALA A 107 -12.88 -4.40 -23.86
N LEU A 108 -11.97 -3.51 -23.45
CA LEU A 108 -10.71 -3.91 -22.82
C LEU A 108 -10.93 -4.68 -21.51
N LEU A 109 -11.85 -4.23 -20.66
CA LEU A 109 -12.16 -4.91 -19.40
C LEU A 109 -12.82 -6.29 -19.62
N ASP A 110 -13.67 -6.42 -20.64
CA ASP A 110 -14.27 -7.72 -21.01
C ASP A 110 -13.24 -8.71 -21.57
N ASP A 111 -12.38 -8.25 -22.49
CA ASP A 111 -11.27 -9.04 -23.03
C ASP A 111 -10.31 -9.48 -21.92
N GLY A 112 -10.01 -8.55 -21.01
CA GLY A 112 -9.20 -8.81 -19.84
C GLY A 112 -9.83 -9.84 -18.91
N TRP A 113 -11.12 -9.72 -18.61
CA TRP A 113 -11.82 -10.68 -17.76
C TRP A 113 -11.84 -12.08 -18.39
N ALA A 114 -12.06 -12.16 -19.70
CA ALA A 114 -12.00 -13.42 -20.45
C ALA A 114 -10.60 -14.07 -20.34
N ALA A 115 -9.53 -13.28 -20.48
CA ALA A 115 -8.16 -13.74 -20.29
C ALA A 115 -7.91 -14.20 -18.84
N PHE A 116 -8.34 -13.42 -17.85
CA PHE A 116 -8.10 -13.70 -16.44
C PHE A 116 -8.74 -15.03 -16.03
N LYS A 117 -10.05 -15.22 -16.27
CA LYS A 117 -10.77 -16.44 -15.88
C LYS A 117 -10.38 -17.69 -16.69
N ALA A 118 -9.70 -17.50 -17.82
CA ALA A 118 -9.11 -18.61 -18.58
C ALA A 118 -7.80 -19.11 -17.96
N ASN A 119 -7.09 -18.27 -17.21
CA ASN A 119 -5.76 -18.56 -16.67
C ASN A 119 -5.71 -18.62 -15.14
N ARG A 120 -6.80 -18.26 -14.46
CA ARG A 120 -6.89 -18.24 -12.99
C ARG A 120 -8.18 -18.89 -12.50
N PRO A 121 -8.13 -19.60 -11.36
CA PRO A 121 -9.33 -20.06 -10.68
C PRO A 121 -10.07 -18.85 -10.09
N VAL A 122 -11.34 -18.69 -10.48
CA VAL A 122 -12.21 -17.59 -10.04
C VAL A 122 -13.52 -18.08 -9.43
N GLY A 123 -13.69 -19.39 -9.27
CA GLY A 123 -14.89 -20.00 -8.69
C GLY A 123 -16.18 -19.55 -9.38
N GLU A 124 -17.19 -19.23 -8.59
CA GLU A 124 -18.50 -18.79 -9.07
C GLU A 124 -18.49 -17.42 -9.78
N LEU A 125 -17.44 -16.61 -9.59
CA LEU A 125 -17.30 -15.35 -10.32
C LEU A 125 -17.15 -15.57 -11.83
N ARG A 126 -16.80 -16.79 -12.28
CA ARG A 126 -16.65 -17.13 -13.71
C ARG A 126 -17.87 -16.75 -14.55
N GLU A 127 -19.06 -16.88 -13.95
CA GLU A 127 -20.37 -16.59 -14.55
C GLU A 127 -20.83 -15.15 -14.34
N LYS A 128 -20.05 -14.35 -13.60
CA LYS A 128 -20.27 -12.92 -13.39
C LYS A 128 -19.46 -12.10 -14.39
N ARG A 129 -19.93 -10.88 -14.63
CA ARG A 129 -19.20 -9.86 -15.41
C ARG A 129 -18.76 -8.76 -14.45
N PRO A 130 -17.47 -8.37 -14.43
CA PRO A 130 -17.01 -7.30 -13.57
C PRO A 130 -17.61 -5.97 -14.02
N GLY A 131 -18.05 -5.15 -13.07
CA GLY A 131 -18.55 -3.81 -13.36
C GLY A 131 -17.44 -2.87 -13.85
N LEU A 132 -17.77 -1.98 -14.77
CA LEU A 132 -16.92 -0.86 -15.18
C LEU A 132 -17.42 0.43 -14.55
N VAL A 133 -16.52 1.15 -13.88
CA VAL A 133 -16.73 2.55 -13.48
C VAL A 133 -15.67 3.42 -14.16
N LEU A 134 -16.07 4.24 -15.12
CA LEU A 134 -15.16 5.15 -15.83
C LEU A 134 -15.20 6.54 -15.21
N LEU A 135 -14.06 7.08 -14.83
CA LEU A 135 -13.89 8.38 -14.18
C LEU A 135 -13.27 9.39 -15.16
N ASP A 136 -13.87 10.58 -15.25
CA ASP A 136 -13.35 11.73 -16.02
C ASP A 136 -12.21 12.38 -15.23
N ASP A 137 -11.03 11.77 -15.32
CA ASP A 137 -9.83 12.12 -14.58
C ASP A 137 -8.62 11.88 -15.48
N SER A 138 -7.78 12.90 -15.65
CA SER A 138 -6.60 12.83 -16.52
C SER A 138 -5.41 12.14 -15.84
N ALA A 139 -5.50 11.90 -14.53
CA ALA A 139 -4.52 11.07 -13.85
C ALA A 139 -4.59 9.64 -14.42
N PRO A 140 -3.44 9.02 -14.72
CA PRO A 140 -3.45 7.69 -15.29
C PRO A 140 -3.49 6.61 -14.22
N ASN A 141 -4.68 6.11 -13.93
CA ASN A 141 -4.87 5.06 -12.94
C ASN A 141 -6.02 4.11 -13.28
N ALA A 142 -5.95 2.91 -12.72
CA ALA A 142 -7.11 2.07 -12.45
C ALA A 142 -6.98 1.56 -11.02
N PHE A 143 -8.09 1.25 -10.38
CA PHE A 143 -8.09 0.73 -9.02
C PHE A 143 -9.36 -0.07 -8.76
N VAL A 144 -9.40 -0.70 -7.60
CA VAL A 144 -10.54 -1.43 -7.07
C VAL A 144 -10.90 -0.91 -5.68
N ALA A 145 -12.13 -1.11 -5.23
CA ALA A 145 -12.62 -0.50 -4.01
C ALA A 145 -13.40 -1.52 -3.17
N PRO A 146 -13.23 -1.49 -1.84
CA PRO A 146 -14.06 -2.26 -0.94
C PRO A 146 -15.41 -1.57 -0.75
N ASP A 147 -16.42 -2.38 -0.44
CA ASP A 147 -17.66 -1.90 0.13
C ASP A 147 -17.42 -1.36 1.53
N LEU A 148 -17.62 -0.05 1.71
CA LEU A 148 -17.43 0.64 2.98
C LEU A 148 -18.32 0.09 4.11
N HIS A 149 -19.45 -0.54 3.77
CA HIS A 149 -20.41 -1.04 4.75
C HIS A 149 -20.07 -2.43 5.25
N ASN A 150 -19.87 -3.39 4.34
CA ASN A 150 -19.68 -4.78 4.72
C ASN A 150 -18.21 -5.20 4.72
N GLY A 151 -17.31 -4.41 4.13
CA GLY A 151 -15.89 -4.75 3.98
C GLY A 151 -15.60 -5.75 2.87
N ASN A 152 -16.61 -6.11 2.06
CA ASN A 152 -16.47 -6.97 0.88
C ASN A 152 -15.75 -6.24 -0.27
N ALA A 153 -15.20 -6.96 -1.25
CA ALA A 153 -14.63 -6.38 -2.46
C ALA A 153 -15.75 -6.03 -3.46
N GLY A 154 -15.76 -4.81 -4.00
CA GLY A 154 -16.58 -4.53 -5.18
C GLY A 154 -16.04 -5.31 -6.38
N PHE A 155 -16.86 -6.16 -7.01
CA PHE A 155 -16.48 -6.83 -8.26
C PHE A 155 -16.61 -5.88 -9.46
N ALA A 156 -15.85 -4.78 -9.39
CA ALA A 156 -15.79 -3.74 -10.38
C ALA A 156 -14.38 -3.13 -10.43
N VAL A 157 -14.01 -2.60 -11.59
CA VAL A 157 -12.76 -1.85 -11.78
C VAL A 157 -13.09 -0.41 -12.08
N MET A 158 -12.50 0.51 -11.31
CA MET A 158 -12.56 1.94 -11.56
C MET A 158 -11.40 2.31 -12.47
N VAL A 159 -11.70 2.99 -13.56
CA VAL A 159 -10.71 3.35 -14.57
C VAL A 159 -10.74 4.86 -14.75
N GLN A 160 -9.60 5.52 -14.62
CA GLN A 160 -9.47 6.94 -14.95
C GLN A 160 -9.18 7.09 -16.44
N THR A 161 -9.79 8.09 -17.09
CA THR A 161 -9.58 8.34 -18.53
C THR A 161 -8.12 8.57 -18.90
N GLY A 162 -7.33 9.13 -17.97
CA GLY A 162 -5.89 9.32 -18.12
C GLY A 162 -5.13 8.03 -18.42
N LEU A 163 -5.64 6.85 -18.01
CA LEU A 163 -5.03 5.55 -18.29
C LEU A 163 -4.76 5.35 -19.79
N PHE A 164 -5.63 5.89 -20.65
CA PHE A 164 -5.53 5.78 -22.10
C PHE A 164 -4.86 6.99 -22.76
N GLU A 165 -4.54 8.03 -21.99
CA GLU A 165 -3.99 9.30 -22.46
C GLU A 165 -2.47 9.38 -22.29
N THR A 166 -1.85 8.51 -21.48
CA THR A 166 -0.39 8.47 -21.25
C THR A 166 0.45 8.06 -22.45
N GLY A 167 -0.19 7.68 -23.56
CA GLY A 167 0.50 7.09 -24.71
C GLY A 167 0.99 5.66 -24.47
N GLY A 168 0.59 5.01 -23.37
CA GLY A 168 0.81 3.59 -23.12
C GLY A 168 0.17 2.71 -24.21
N SER A 169 0.75 1.52 -24.42
CA SER A 169 0.16 0.54 -25.34
C SER A 169 -1.16 0.00 -24.78
N GLN A 170 -2.04 -0.48 -25.66
CA GLN A 170 -3.27 -1.17 -25.23
C GLN A 170 -2.95 -2.41 -24.38
N ASP A 171 -1.85 -3.10 -24.67
CA ASP A 171 -1.36 -4.24 -23.89
C ASP A 171 -0.90 -3.83 -22.49
N GLY A 172 -0.28 -2.65 -22.35
CA GLY A 172 0.07 -2.09 -21.03
C GLY A 172 -1.17 -1.76 -20.22
N ALA A 173 -2.17 -1.12 -20.82
CA ALA A 173 -3.46 -0.88 -20.18
C ALA A 173 -4.20 -2.19 -19.83
N MET A 174 -4.10 -3.22 -20.67
CA MET A 174 -4.59 -4.57 -20.35
C MET A 174 -3.87 -5.15 -19.13
N GLY A 175 -2.54 -5.01 -19.06
CA GLY A 175 -1.75 -5.44 -17.91
C GLY A 175 -2.23 -4.80 -16.61
N VAL A 176 -2.50 -3.48 -16.63
CA VAL A 176 -3.09 -2.76 -15.48
C VAL A 176 -4.43 -3.36 -15.08
N MET A 177 -5.33 -3.66 -16.03
CA MET A 177 -6.59 -4.33 -15.70
C MET A 177 -6.37 -5.71 -15.05
N MET A 178 -5.33 -6.44 -15.46
CA MET A 178 -5.04 -7.77 -14.87
C MET A 178 -4.51 -7.65 -13.45
N HIS A 179 -3.68 -6.63 -13.22
CA HIS A 179 -3.22 -6.25 -11.89
C HIS A 179 -4.42 -5.90 -10.99
N GLU A 180 -5.34 -5.04 -11.44
CA GLU A 180 -6.55 -4.70 -10.68
C GLU A 180 -7.47 -5.90 -10.42
N PHE A 181 -7.64 -6.80 -11.40
CA PHE A 181 -8.38 -8.02 -11.16
C PHE A 181 -7.72 -8.88 -10.08
N GLN A 182 -6.39 -8.92 -9.98
CA GLN A 182 -5.75 -9.65 -8.90
C GLN A 182 -5.97 -8.98 -7.55
N HIS A 183 -6.08 -7.66 -7.44
CA HIS A 183 -6.47 -7.03 -6.17
C HIS A 183 -7.87 -7.45 -5.71
N VAL A 184 -8.84 -7.52 -6.62
CA VAL A 184 -10.21 -7.96 -6.30
C VAL A 184 -10.27 -9.48 -6.05
N ILE A 185 -9.81 -10.30 -7.00
CA ILE A 185 -9.86 -11.77 -6.92
C ILE A 185 -8.91 -12.33 -5.86
N GLY A 186 -7.81 -11.62 -5.60
CA GLY A 186 -6.87 -11.88 -4.50
C GLY A 186 -7.42 -11.43 -3.15
N LEU A 187 -8.53 -10.70 -3.11
CA LEU A 187 -9.08 -10.10 -1.89
C LEU A 187 -8.07 -9.19 -1.16
N HIS A 188 -7.14 -8.58 -1.90
CA HIS A 188 -6.09 -7.71 -1.34
C HIS A 188 -6.68 -6.50 -0.60
N ILE A 189 -7.91 -6.11 -0.97
CA ILE A 189 -8.67 -5.00 -0.38
C ILE A 189 -9.59 -5.42 0.77
N VAL A 190 -9.58 -6.70 1.19
CA VAL A 190 -10.50 -7.26 2.19
C VAL A 190 -9.74 -7.86 3.37
N GLY A 191 -10.17 -7.50 4.59
CA GLY A 191 -9.70 -8.12 5.82
C GLY A 191 -8.23 -7.85 6.13
N ASP A 192 -7.48 -8.91 6.46
CA ASP A 192 -6.04 -8.90 6.75
C ASP A 192 -5.23 -9.59 5.63
N THR A 193 -5.82 -9.69 4.43
CA THR A 193 -5.22 -10.42 3.32
C THR A 193 -3.86 -9.83 2.94
N LYS A 194 -3.73 -8.50 2.98
CA LYS A 194 -2.48 -7.82 2.68
C LYS A 194 -1.35 -8.23 3.63
N GLU A 195 -1.58 -8.25 4.94
CA GLU A 195 -0.58 -8.69 5.90
C GLU A 195 -0.28 -10.19 5.79
N ARG A 196 -1.28 -11.00 5.40
CA ARG A 196 -1.11 -12.45 5.20
C ARG A 196 -0.34 -12.79 3.93
N THR A 197 -0.44 -11.97 2.89
CA THR A 197 0.34 -12.09 1.64
C THR A 197 1.76 -11.61 1.85
N ARG A 198 1.97 -10.62 2.73
CA ARG A 198 3.28 -10.04 3.01
C ARG A 198 4.28 -11.12 3.42
N LYS A 199 5.44 -11.22 2.75
CA LYS A 199 6.56 -12.10 3.16
C LYS A 199 7.86 -11.31 3.15
N PHE A 200 8.61 -11.27 4.24
CA PHE A 200 9.89 -10.57 4.29
C PHE A 200 11.05 -11.51 4.00
N TYR A 201 12.06 -11.02 3.27
CA TYR A 201 13.25 -11.80 2.93
C TYR A 201 14.45 -10.89 2.68
N PHE A 202 15.63 -11.49 2.51
CA PHE A 202 16.86 -10.78 2.16
C PHE A 202 17.27 -11.08 0.72
N ALA A 203 17.30 -10.06 -0.13
CA ALA A 203 17.83 -10.17 -1.48
C ALA A 203 19.31 -10.60 -1.48
N GLY A 204 19.67 -11.45 -2.44
CA GLY A 204 21.03 -11.92 -2.65
C GLY A 204 21.90 -10.97 -3.48
N ILE A 205 22.83 -11.57 -4.23
CA ILE A 205 23.55 -10.88 -5.30
C ILE A 205 22.60 -10.66 -6.48
N GLU A 206 21.86 -11.71 -6.84
CA GLU A 206 20.74 -11.64 -7.77
C GLU A 206 19.47 -11.27 -7.00
N GLU A 207 18.60 -10.50 -7.63
CA GLU A 207 17.29 -10.15 -7.07
C GLU A 207 16.37 -11.37 -7.22
N PRO A 208 15.87 -11.97 -6.12
CA PRO A 208 14.92 -13.07 -6.22
C PRO A 208 13.51 -12.56 -6.54
N LEU A 209 12.65 -13.46 -7.03
CA LEU A 209 11.22 -13.19 -7.19
C LEU A 209 10.51 -13.44 -5.86
N GLY A 210 9.89 -12.41 -5.27
CA GLY A 210 9.37 -12.46 -3.91
C GLY A 210 8.34 -13.56 -3.68
N LYS A 211 7.54 -13.91 -4.70
CA LYS A 211 6.58 -15.03 -4.61
C LYS A 211 7.25 -16.38 -4.29
N PHE A 212 8.50 -16.61 -4.68
CA PHE A 212 9.20 -17.87 -4.44
C PHE A 212 10.03 -17.86 -3.15
N GLU A 213 10.17 -16.70 -2.52
CA GLU A 213 10.90 -16.58 -1.26
C GLU A 213 10.06 -17.07 -0.07
N THR A 214 10.75 -17.63 0.91
CA THR A 214 10.15 -17.99 2.20
C THR A 214 10.16 -16.76 3.11
N ASP A 215 9.11 -16.60 3.90
CA ASP A 215 9.04 -15.55 4.90
C ASP A 215 10.08 -15.77 6.01
N ASP A 216 11.12 -14.93 6.01
CA ASP A 216 12.16 -14.90 7.03
C ASP A 216 11.65 -14.08 8.22
N MET A 217 11.37 -14.78 9.33
CA MET A 217 10.83 -14.15 10.55
C MET A 217 11.77 -13.11 11.18
N VAL A 218 13.08 -13.18 10.94
CA VAL A 218 14.03 -12.14 11.38
C VAL A 218 13.88 -10.91 10.49
N ALA A 219 13.85 -11.10 9.17
CA ALA A 219 13.58 -10.03 8.21
C ALA A 219 12.24 -9.34 8.52
N ARG A 220 11.18 -10.12 8.74
CA ARG A 220 9.84 -9.64 9.10
C ARG A 220 9.87 -8.77 10.34
N ARG A 221 10.46 -9.25 11.43
CA ARG A 221 10.53 -8.49 12.68
C ARG A 221 11.15 -7.11 12.46
N TYR A 222 12.26 -7.03 11.74
CA TYR A 222 12.93 -5.76 11.47
C TYR A 222 12.10 -4.88 10.53
N GLY A 223 11.57 -5.45 9.45
CA GLY A 223 10.75 -4.74 8.46
C GLY A 223 9.46 -4.18 9.06
N GLU A 224 8.66 -4.99 9.75
CA GLU A 224 7.41 -4.56 10.38
C GLU A 224 7.62 -3.52 11.49
N THR A 225 8.66 -3.68 12.31
CA THR A 225 8.95 -2.68 13.36
C THR A 225 9.36 -1.35 12.74
N TRP A 226 10.15 -1.38 11.66
CA TRP A 226 10.54 -0.18 10.95
C TRP A 226 9.33 0.46 10.27
N LEU A 227 8.48 -0.33 9.61
CA LEU A 227 7.23 0.12 8.98
C LEU A 227 6.30 0.78 9.99
N ALA A 228 6.13 0.20 11.18
CA ALA A 228 5.31 0.80 12.23
C ALA A 228 5.82 2.20 12.65
N HIS A 229 7.14 2.41 12.66
CA HIS A 229 7.70 3.74 12.90
C HIS A 229 7.53 4.68 11.71
N ALA A 230 7.67 4.17 10.47
CA ALA A 230 7.45 4.96 9.27
C ALA A 230 5.97 5.34 9.08
N ASP A 231 5.03 4.49 9.50
CA ASP A 231 3.59 4.82 9.53
C ASP A 231 3.31 6.03 10.42
N ASP A 232 4.10 6.23 11.48
CA ASP A 232 3.98 7.40 12.36
C ASP A 232 4.54 8.68 11.69
N VAL A 233 5.76 8.63 11.12
CA VAL A 233 6.54 9.83 10.73
C VAL A 233 6.84 10.01 9.25
N GLY A 234 6.46 9.02 8.44
CA GLY A 234 6.85 8.85 7.06
C GLY A 234 8.13 8.04 6.88
N ARG A 235 8.40 7.72 5.62
CA ARG A 235 9.57 6.97 5.14
C ARG A 235 10.95 7.54 5.44
N TYR A 236 11.05 8.85 5.62
CA TYR A 236 12.33 9.55 5.67
C TYR A 236 12.97 9.46 7.06
N ARG A 237 14.13 8.78 7.11
CA ARG A 237 14.90 8.47 8.33
C ARG A 237 15.98 9.50 8.67
N GLU A 238 16.15 10.54 7.87
CA GLU A 238 17.27 11.46 7.93
C GLU A 238 17.22 12.29 9.23
N ALA A 239 18.31 12.24 10.01
CA ALA A 239 18.41 13.03 11.24
C ALA A 239 18.30 14.54 11.00
N ALA A 240 18.67 15.00 9.80
CA ALA A 240 18.60 16.40 9.38
C ALA A 240 17.16 16.93 9.27
N LEU A 241 16.15 16.06 9.14
CA LEU A 241 14.74 16.45 9.19
C LEU A 241 14.24 16.73 10.61
N ARG A 242 15.03 16.39 11.64
CA ARG A 242 14.71 16.60 13.06
C ARG A 242 13.28 16.12 13.37
N GLY A 243 12.47 17.00 13.96
CA GLY A 243 11.08 16.74 14.35
C GLY A 243 10.01 17.12 13.33
N LEU A 244 10.37 17.41 12.07
CA LEU A 244 9.38 17.71 11.02
C LEU A 244 8.74 16.41 10.51
N PRO A 245 7.45 16.10 10.79
CA PRO A 245 6.79 14.97 10.14
C PRO A 245 6.61 15.30 8.65
N MET A 246 7.04 14.39 7.78
CA MET A 246 6.95 14.59 6.32
C MET A 246 5.79 13.80 5.70
N ASP A 247 5.37 12.73 6.38
CA ASP A 247 4.25 11.86 6.01
C ASP A 247 3.76 11.14 7.29
N GLY A 248 2.91 10.12 7.15
CA GLY A 248 2.45 9.26 8.23
C GLY A 248 1.31 9.86 9.06
N GLN A 249 0.98 9.23 10.18
CA GLN A 249 -0.11 9.64 11.05
C GLN A 249 0.18 10.99 11.72
N LEU A 250 1.45 11.26 12.07
CA LEU A 250 1.81 12.48 12.78
C LEU A 250 1.75 13.73 11.90
N VAL A 251 1.90 13.63 10.57
CA VAL A 251 1.66 14.79 9.69
C VAL A 251 0.18 15.18 9.68
N GLN A 252 -0.72 14.20 9.62
CA GLN A 252 -2.17 14.44 9.66
C GLN A 252 -2.61 15.00 11.01
N MET A 253 -2.09 14.44 12.11
CA MET A 253 -2.36 14.98 13.45
C MET A 253 -1.85 16.42 13.60
N LEU A 254 -0.67 16.73 13.06
CA LEU A 254 -0.14 18.09 13.06
C LEU A 254 -1.01 19.03 12.21
N GLN A 255 -1.44 18.59 11.03
CA GLN A 255 -2.33 19.36 10.15
C GLN A 255 -3.69 19.63 10.82
N ALA A 256 -4.29 18.62 11.46
CA ALA A 256 -5.53 18.77 12.22
C ALA A 256 -5.36 19.74 13.39
N ALA A 257 -4.28 19.61 14.16
CA ALA A 257 -3.94 20.52 15.25
C ALA A 257 -3.76 21.97 14.77
N VAL A 258 -3.06 22.18 13.66
CA VAL A 258 -2.88 23.50 13.04
C VAL A 258 -4.21 24.04 12.50
N GLY A 259 -5.07 23.19 11.94
CA GLY A 259 -6.42 23.54 11.50
C GLY A 259 -7.27 24.05 12.66
N GLN A 260 -7.28 23.32 13.79
CA GLN A 260 -7.99 23.73 15.00
C GLN A 260 -7.45 25.04 15.55
N ALA A 261 -6.12 25.22 15.61
CA ALA A 261 -5.49 26.47 16.01
C ALA A 261 -5.81 27.63 15.05
N GLY A 262 -5.91 27.33 13.75
CA GLY A 262 -6.14 28.29 12.67
C GLY A 262 -7.57 28.81 12.56
N THR A 263 -8.56 28.14 13.18
CA THR A 263 -9.94 28.67 13.24
C THR A 263 -10.02 30.03 13.97
N MET A 264 -8.98 30.40 14.71
CA MET A 264 -8.83 31.74 15.31
C MET A 264 -8.32 32.84 14.35
N GLN A 265 -8.24 32.57 13.04
CA GLN A 265 -7.85 33.53 11.96
C GLN A 265 -6.68 34.46 12.31
N VAL A 266 -5.64 33.96 12.97
CA VAL A 266 -4.45 34.76 13.25
C VAL A 266 -3.55 34.78 12.01
N PRO A 267 -3.31 35.93 11.34
CA PRO A 267 -2.51 35.98 10.12
C PRO A 267 -1.11 35.37 10.28
N ALA A 268 -0.52 35.50 11.46
CA ALA A 268 0.77 34.90 11.78
C ALA A 268 0.74 33.36 11.70
N CYS A 269 -0.34 32.72 12.12
CA CYS A 269 -0.48 31.27 12.02
C CYS A 269 -0.59 30.81 10.55
N LEU A 270 -1.32 31.57 9.71
CA LEU A 270 -1.40 31.27 8.28
C LEU A 270 -0.01 31.30 7.62
N THR A 271 0.80 32.32 7.93
CA THR A 271 2.19 32.40 7.46
C THR A 271 3.03 31.22 7.93
N ALA A 272 2.92 30.83 9.21
CA ALA A 272 3.64 29.67 9.73
C ALA A 272 3.23 28.36 9.02
N ARG A 273 1.93 28.18 8.73
CA ARG A 273 1.41 27.02 7.97
C ARG A 273 1.92 26.99 6.53
N MET A 274 1.94 28.13 5.85
CA MET A 274 2.48 28.23 4.49
C MET A 274 3.98 27.90 4.47
N ASN A 275 4.75 28.39 5.46
CA ASN A 275 6.17 28.09 5.57
C ASN A 275 6.43 26.59 5.83
N LEU A 276 5.60 25.94 6.64
CA LEU A 276 5.64 24.49 6.84
C LEU A 276 5.43 23.73 5.53
N SER A 277 4.35 24.07 4.82
CA SER A 277 3.99 23.40 3.56
C SER A 277 5.05 23.64 2.48
N ALA A 278 5.59 24.86 2.38
CA ALA A 278 6.66 25.19 1.44
C ALA A 278 7.95 24.42 1.72
N LEU A 279 8.35 24.30 3.00
CA LEU A 279 9.53 23.52 3.39
C LEU A 279 9.34 22.02 3.10
N ALA A 280 8.16 21.46 3.42
CA ALA A 280 7.86 20.07 3.13
C ALA A 280 7.89 19.78 1.62
N ASN A 281 7.28 20.64 0.80
CA ASN A 281 7.29 20.51 -0.66
C ASN A 281 8.69 20.66 -1.26
N GLU A 282 9.52 21.56 -0.71
CA GLU A 282 10.92 21.71 -1.14
C GLU A 282 11.71 20.43 -0.88
N ILE A 283 11.58 19.85 0.32
CA ILE A 283 12.26 18.59 0.67
C ILE A 283 11.74 17.43 -0.18
N ALA A 284 10.42 17.29 -0.32
CA ALA A 284 9.83 16.24 -1.15
C ALA A 284 10.23 16.38 -2.63
N GLY A 285 10.39 17.62 -3.12
CA GLY A 285 10.88 17.91 -4.46
C GLY A 285 12.35 17.56 -4.70
N THR A 286 13.13 17.20 -3.67
CA THR A 286 14.48 16.65 -3.85
C THR A 286 14.52 15.12 -3.91
N ALA A 287 13.37 14.46 -3.80
CA ALA A 287 13.30 13.00 -3.92
C ALA A 287 13.73 12.57 -5.33
N ASP A 288 14.67 11.64 -5.40
CA ASP A 288 15.06 11.01 -6.66
C ASP A 288 13.87 10.21 -7.21
N PRO A 289 13.48 10.39 -8.48
CA PRO A 289 12.30 9.76 -9.03
C PRO A 289 12.40 8.23 -9.14
N ILE A 290 13.61 7.65 -9.06
CA ILE A 290 13.83 6.19 -9.11
C ILE A 290 13.97 5.62 -7.69
N THR A 291 14.81 6.21 -6.84
CA THR A 291 15.10 5.63 -5.52
C THR A 291 14.13 6.10 -4.43
N GLY A 292 13.47 7.24 -4.63
CA GLY A 292 12.72 7.96 -3.59
C GLY A 292 13.61 8.65 -2.54
N GLU A 293 14.94 8.54 -2.65
CA GLU A 293 15.88 9.17 -1.71
C GLU A 293 15.81 10.69 -1.80
N ILE A 294 15.70 11.34 -0.64
CA ILE A 294 15.82 12.79 -0.56
C ILE A 294 17.25 13.22 -0.30
N VAL A 295 17.63 14.35 -0.88
CA VAL A 295 18.85 15.07 -0.50
C VAL A 295 18.47 16.19 0.45
N VAL A 296 18.88 16.06 1.71
CA VAL A 296 18.61 17.09 2.73
C VAL A 296 19.74 18.13 2.72
N ALA A 297 19.45 19.33 2.22
CA ALA A 297 20.42 20.42 2.18
C ALA A 297 20.87 20.85 3.59
N ALA A 298 22.10 21.35 3.71
CA ALA A 298 22.72 21.68 5.00
C ALA A 298 21.96 22.75 5.82
N ASN A 299 21.14 23.58 5.18
CA ASN A 299 20.30 24.59 5.82
C ASN A 299 18.90 24.08 6.23
N VAL A 300 18.49 22.87 5.83
CA VAL A 300 17.18 22.30 6.21
C VAL A 300 17.02 22.19 7.73
N PRO A 301 18.00 21.69 8.51
CA PRO A 301 17.84 21.58 9.97
C PRO A 301 17.47 22.89 10.67
N SER A 302 18.10 24.02 10.30
CA SER A 302 17.80 25.33 10.90
C SER A 302 16.44 25.87 10.44
N ARG A 303 16.03 25.57 9.21
CA ARG A 303 14.71 25.93 8.69
C ARG A 303 13.60 25.13 9.34
N VAL A 304 13.82 23.84 9.62
CA VAL A 304 12.90 23.03 10.41
C VAL A 304 12.68 23.66 11.79
N ASP A 305 13.75 24.04 12.50
CA ASP A 305 13.63 24.71 13.80
C ASP A 305 12.84 26.02 13.70
N GLN A 306 13.12 26.83 12.66
CA GLN A 306 12.44 28.10 12.44
C GLN A 306 10.94 27.92 12.19
N VAL A 307 10.57 26.97 11.32
CA VAL A 307 9.17 26.67 10.97
C VAL A 307 8.43 26.13 12.19
N MET A 308 9.01 25.16 12.90
CA MET A 308 8.37 24.58 14.09
C MET A 308 8.26 25.62 15.22
N GLY A 309 9.29 26.45 15.43
CA GLY A 309 9.23 27.58 16.36
C GLY A 309 8.17 28.62 16.00
N SER A 310 7.99 28.87 14.70
CA SER A 310 6.95 29.75 14.17
C SER A 310 5.54 29.15 14.37
N LEU A 311 5.34 27.84 14.17
CA LEU A 311 4.07 27.18 14.50
C LEU A 311 3.77 27.31 16.00
N LYS A 312 4.75 27.03 16.85
CA LYS A 312 4.62 27.16 18.32
C LYS A 312 4.19 28.57 18.73
N SER A 313 4.89 29.58 18.24
CA SER A 313 4.66 30.99 18.64
C SER A 313 3.50 31.67 17.93
N ALA A 314 3.13 31.25 16.72
CA ALA A 314 2.11 31.93 15.92
C ALA A 314 0.76 31.20 15.91
N CYS A 315 0.76 29.87 15.84
CA CYS A 315 -0.46 29.06 15.87
C CYS A 315 -0.85 28.66 17.29
N PHE A 316 0.15 28.28 18.11
CA PHE A 316 -0.09 27.68 19.42
C PHE A 316 0.23 28.60 20.61
N ALA A 317 0.48 29.90 20.40
CA ALA A 317 0.86 30.81 21.50
C ALA A 317 -0.16 30.86 22.65
N ASN A 318 -1.44 30.70 22.35
CA ASN A 318 -2.52 30.71 23.35
C ASN A 318 -3.01 29.30 23.71
N PHE A 319 -2.38 28.25 23.17
CA PHE A 319 -2.72 26.87 23.49
C PHE A 319 -1.90 26.41 24.69
N ASN A 320 -2.54 26.41 25.87
CA ASN A 320 -1.97 25.85 27.10
C ASN A 320 -2.18 24.34 27.22
N VAL A 321 -2.53 23.67 26.13
CA VAL A 321 -2.73 22.22 26.08
C VAL A 321 -1.43 21.54 25.63
N ASP A 322 -1.12 20.40 26.26
CA ASP A 322 -0.02 19.56 25.85
C ASP A 322 -0.37 18.76 24.59
N PHE A 323 0.58 17.97 24.09
CA PHE A 323 0.37 17.12 22.93
C PHE A 323 -0.85 16.21 23.06
N ILE A 324 -1.01 15.53 24.20
CA ILE A 324 -2.13 14.61 24.47
C ILE A 324 -3.45 15.37 24.44
N GLY A 325 -3.50 16.56 25.05
CA GLY A 325 -4.67 17.43 25.02
C GLY A 325 -5.08 17.88 23.62
N VAL A 326 -4.11 18.18 22.74
CA VAL A 326 -4.40 18.53 21.34
C VAL A 326 -4.88 17.34 20.54
N VAL A 327 -4.24 16.17 20.67
CA VAL A 327 -4.68 14.95 19.98
C VAL A 327 -6.10 14.57 20.43
N ALA A 328 -6.38 14.67 21.73
CA ALA A 328 -7.71 14.47 22.30
C ALA A 328 -8.75 15.43 21.68
N ALA A 329 -8.43 16.72 21.59
CA ALA A 329 -9.31 17.72 20.98
C ALA A 329 -9.50 17.48 19.46
N ALA A 330 -8.46 17.05 18.75
CA ALA A 330 -8.50 16.73 17.31
C ALA A 330 -9.36 15.51 17.01
N THR A 331 -9.34 14.51 17.89
CA THR A 331 -10.03 13.23 17.70
C THR A 331 -11.39 13.14 18.38
N GLY A 332 -11.74 14.10 19.24
CA GLY A 332 -12.96 14.06 20.05
C GLY A 332 -12.93 13.00 21.17
N VAL A 333 -11.74 12.49 21.51
CA VAL A 333 -11.50 11.51 22.58
C VAL A 333 -10.98 12.23 23.83
N THR A 334 -11.13 11.65 25.02
CA THR A 334 -10.59 12.27 26.25
C THR A 334 -9.06 12.12 26.31
N ALA A 335 -8.37 13.10 26.92
CA ALA A 335 -6.92 13.03 27.13
C ALA A 335 -6.48 11.75 27.87
N ALA A 336 -7.24 11.31 28.87
CA ALA A 336 -6.97 10.07 29.60
C ALA A 336 -7.11 8.82 28.71
N ALA A 337 -8.06 8.81 27.77
CA ALA A 337 -8.20 7.71 26.83
C ALA A 337 -7.07 7.70 25.78
N ILE A 338 -6.63 8.87 25.30
CA ILE A 338 -5.43 8.97 24.46
C ILE A 338 -4.20 8.46 25.23
N GLU A 339 -3.97 8.95 26.45
CA GLU A 339 -2.84 8.52 27.29
C GLU A 339 -2.86 7.01 27.55
N ALA A 340 -4.03 6.41 27.80
CA ALA A 340 -4.17 4.97 28.01
C ALA A 340 -3.93 4.12 26.75
N GLN A 341 -4.04 4.72 25.56
CA GLN A 341 -3.81 4.07 24.27
C GLN A 341 -2.36 4.20 23.80
N MET A 342 -1.62 5.19 24.30
CA MET A 342 -0.22 5.40 23.95
C MET A 342 0.69 4.40 24.68
N MET A 343 1.81 4.03 24.04
CA MET A 343 2.85 3.27 24.73
C MET A 343 3.45 4.11 25.87
N PRO A 344 3.85 3.51 27.01
CA PRO A 344 4.46 4.26 28.12
C PRO A 344 5.68 5.09 27.71
N SER A 345 6.48 4.60 26.76
CA SER A 345 7.61 5.34 26.18
C SER A 345 7.17 6.62 25.47
N ASP A 346 6.04 6.58 24.77
CA ASP A 346 5.52 7.74 24.03
C ASP A 346 4.90 8.77 24.97
N VAL A 347 4.18 8.31 26.00
CA VAL A 347 3.69 9.18 27.06
C VAL A 347 4.85 9.93 27.72
N ALA A 348 5.96 9.24 28.02
CA ALA A 348 7.16 9.89 28.57
C ALA A 348 7.78 10.93 27.62
N LEU A 349 7.64 10.75 26.30
CA LEU A 349 8.13 11.69 25.30
C LEU A 349 7.27 12.96 25.20
N VAL A 350 5.97 12.90 25.48
CA VAL A 350 5.04 13.99 25.14
C VAL A 350 4.32 14.63 26.33
N LYS A 351 4.18 13.91 27.45
CA LYS A 351 3.39 14.36 28.60
C LYS A 351 3.93 15.66 29.19
N GLY A 352 3.04 16.65 29.36
CA GLY A 352 3.39 17.97 29.89
C GLY A 352 4.26 18.82 28.95
N LYS A 353 4.54 18.37 27.72
CA LYS A 353 5.23 19.19 26.71
C LYS A 353 4.21 19.98 25.90
N HIS A 354 4.58 21.21 25.55
CA HIS A 354 3.83 21.97 24.56
C HIS A 354 3.64 21.14 23.28
N VAL A 355 2.46 21.18 22.65
CA VAL A 355 2.09 20.31 21.52
C VAL A 355 3.18 20.20 20.43
N VAL A 356 3.74 21.33 19.99
CA VAL A 356 4.82 21.34 18.99
C VAL A 356 6.09 20.64 19.47
N ASP A 357 6.45 20.79 20.75
CA ASP A 357 7.62 20.12 21.32
C ASP A 357 7.35 18.61 21.46
N GLY A 358 6.10 18.21 21.72
CA GLY A 358 5.65 16.82 21.71
C GLY A 358 5.81 16.18 20.33
N PHE A 359 5.32 16.84 19.27
CA PHE A 359 5.53 16.39 17.88
C PHE A 359 7.03 16.27 17.56
N ILE A 360 7.84 17.28 17.89
CA ILE A 360 9.27 17.22 17.64
C ILE A 360 9.91 16.01 18.33
N ALA A 361 9.54 15.77 19.59
CA ALA A 361 10.10 14.67 20.39
C ALA A 361 9.75 13.30 19.82
N ILE A 362 8.46 13.04 19.55
CA ILE A 362 8.02 11.74 19.04
C ILE A 362 8.53 11.50 17.62
N VAL A 363 8.51 12.51 16.74
CA VAL A 363 9.03 12.37 15.37
C VAL A 363 10.52 12.06 15.37
N SER A 364 11.29 12.77 16.21
CA SER A 364 12.73 12.55 16.33
C SER A 364 13.06 11.17 16.89
N ASP A 365 12.27 10.69 17.86
CA ASP A 365 12.41 9.34 18.41
C ASP A 365 12.18 8.28 17.34
N ARG A 366 11.05 8.31 16.62
CA ARG A 366 10.75 7.30 15.58
C ARG A 366 11.82 7.20 14.50
N ARG A 367 12.30 8.34 14.00
CA ARG A 367 13.43 8.35 13.05
C ARG A 367 14.70 7.78 13.65
N ALA A 368 14.96 8.03 14.94
CA ALA A 368 16.09 7.41 15.63
C ALA A 368 15.90 5.89 15.76
N GLN A 369 14.70 5.41 16.09
CA GLN A 369 14.39 3.98 16.14
C GLN A 369 14.56 3.31 14.78
N MET A 370 14.09 3.92 13.68
CA MET A 370 14.30 3.43 12.31
C MET A 370 15.79 3.24 12.01
N ARG A 371 16.62 4.26 12.25
CA ARG A 371 18.09 4.16 12.07
C ARG A 371 18.74 3.13 13.00
N THR A 372 18.24 3.00 14.23
CA THR A 372 18.72 1.97 15.18
C THR A 372 18.41 0.58 14.64
N LEU A 373 17.21 0.32 14.15
CA LEU A 373 16.82 -0.97 13.56
C LEU A 373 17.70 -1.33 12.37
N GLU A 374 18.01 -0.37 11.51
CA GLU A 374 18.91 -0.57 10.37
C GLU A 374 20.34 -0.93 10.81
N ALA A 375 20.87 -0.22 11.80
CA ALA A 375 22.20 -0.50 12.37
C ALA A 375 22.24 -1.84 13.12
N GLU A 376 21.16 -2.18 13.83
CA GLU A 376 21.02 -3.46 14.51
C GLU A 376 20.94 -4.63 13.53
N LEU A 377 20.19 -4.48 12.43
CA LEU A 377 20.14 -5.49 11.38
C LEU A 377 21.55 -5.76 10.82
N ALA A 378 22.30 -4.70 10.52
CA ALA A 378 23.67 -4.81 10.03
C ALA A 378 24.62 -5.48 11.06
N SER A 379 24.54 -5.09 12.33
CA SER A 379 25.46 -5.56 13.37
C SER A 379 25.12 -6.93 13.96
N LYS A 380 23.83 -7.25 14.11
CA LYS A 380 23.36 -8.50 14.74
C LYS A 380 23.07 -9.61 13.73
N VAL A 381 22.56 -9.27 12.55
CA VAL A 381 22.18 -10.24 11.50
C VAL A 381 23.25 -10.32 10.40
N GLY A 382 24.10 -9.29 10.26
CA GLY A 382 25.13 -9.26 9.22
C GLY A 382 24.56 -8.96 7.83
N LYS A 383 23.35 -8.39 7.75
CA LYS A 383 22.66 -8.04 6.50
C LYS A 383 22.51 -6.54 6.39
N GLN A 384 22.73 -5.98 5.19
CA GLN A 384 22.50 -4.56 4.95
C GLN A 384 21.01 -4.27 4.82
N TRP A 385 20.56 -3.13 5.32
CA TRP A 385 19.16 -2.69 5.19
C TRP A 385 18.69 -2.65 3.73
N SER A 386 19.55 -2.20 2.82
CA SER A 386 19.29 -2.15 1.38
C SER A 386 19.03 -3.52 0.72
N LYS A 387 19.22 -4.62 1.46
CA LYS A 387 18.90 -5.98 1.03
C LYS A 387 17.59 -6.51 1.60
N LEU A 388 16.97 -5.83 2.55
CA LEU A 388 15.66 -6.21 3.06
C LEU A 388 14.61 -5.98 1.97
N ARG A 389 13.69 -6.94 1.83
CA ARG A 389 12.59 -6.95 0.86
C ARG A 389 11.33 -7.45 1.55
N TYR A 390 10.19 -7.21 0.93
CA TYR A 390 9.00 -8.02 1.18
C TYR A 390 8.17 -8.22 -0.08
N PHE A 391 7.59 -9.40 -0.22
CA PHE A 391 6.56 -9.66 -1.23
C PHE A 391 5.28 -8.97 -0.79
N SER A 392 4.72 -8.07 -1.60
CA SER A 392 3.50 -7.32 -1.29
C SER A 392 2.28 -7.83 -2.09
N THR A 393 1.09 -7.29 -1.79
CA THR A 393 -0.08 -7.50 -2.64
C THR A 393 0.05 -6.87 -4.02
N GLU A 394 0.84 -5.79 -4.14
CA GLU A 394 1.14 -5.15 -5.42
C GLU A 394 2.08 -6.02 -6.27
N GLU A 395 3.09 -6.64 -5.65
CA GLU A 395 3.96 -7.59 -6.32
C GLU A 395 3.19 -8.84 -6.76
N ASP A 396 2.27 -9.35 -5.94
CA ASP A 396 1.37 -10.44 -6.35
C ASP A 396 0.48 -10.05 -7.54
N ALA A 397 -0.08 -8.83 -7.53
CA ALA A 397 -0.89 -8.32 -8.63
C ALA A 397 -0.08 -8.16 -9.94
N ASP A 398 1.16 -7.66 -9.83
CA ASP A 398 2.11 -7.61 -10.93
C ASP A 398 2.45 -9.02 -11.47
N ASP A 399 2.73 -9.98 -10.59
CA ASP A 399 3.06 -11.36 -10.94
C ASP A 399 1.93 -12.05 -11.71
N VAL A 400 0.69 -11.85 -11.25
CA VAL A 400 -0.49 -12.42 -11.88
C VAL A 400 -0.76 -11.77 -13.23
N SER A 401 -0.50 -10.46 -13.36
CA SER A 401 -0.62 -9.79 -14.66
C SER A 401 0.28 -10.44 -15.73
N VAL A 402 1.53 -10.77 -15.37
CA VAL A 402 2.49 -11.44 -16.28
C VAL A 402 1.98 -12.83 -16.69
N LEU A 403 1.46 -13.60 -15.73
CA LEU A 403 0.91 -14.94 -15.97
C LEU A 403 -0.29 -14.88 -16.93
N VAL A 404 -1.24 -13.98 -16.68
CA VAL A 404 -2.47 -13.88 -17.47
C VAL A 404 -2.19 -13.36 -18.87
N LEU A 405 -1.35 -12.33 -19.02
CA LEU A 405 -0.95 -11.80 -20.32
C LEU A 405 -0.27 -12.89 -21.18
N ARG A 406 0.63 -13.67 -20.57
CA ARG A 406 1.28 -14.81 -21.25
C ARG A 406 0.26 -15.84 -21.73
N GLY A 407 -0.66 -16.25 -20.87
CA GLY A 407 -1.71 -17.20 -21.21
C GLY A 407 -2.64 -16.72 -22.33
N ALA A 408 -2.89 -15.41 -22.37
CA ALA A 408 -3.65 -14.74 -23.43
C ALA A 408 -2.84 -14.51 -24.73
N LYS A 409 -1.57 -14.92 -24.78
CA LYS A 409 -0.64 -14.68 -25.90
C LYS A 409 -0.40 -13.18 -26.18
N ILE A 410 -0.51 -12.36 -25.14
CA ILE A 410 -0.09 -10.96 -25.11
C ILE A 410 1.35 -10.90 -24.59
N GLN A 411 2.09 -9.85 -24.90
CA GLN A 411 3.43 -9.65 -24.36
C GLN A 411 3.41 -9.67 -22.82
N PRO A 412 4.06 -10.63 -22.13
CA PRO A 412 3.89 -10.83 -20.68
C PRO A 412 4.37 -9.67 -19.81
N ASP A 413 5.36 -8.90 -20.27
CA ASP A 413 5.92 -7.74 -19.56
C ASP A 413 5.33 -6.40 -20.05
N ALA A 414 4.19 -6.42 -20.77
CA ALA A 414 3.60 -5.21 -21.37
C ALA A 414 3.24 -4.12 -20.34
N ILE A 415 3.00 -4.48 -19.08
CA ILE A 415 2.75 -3.53 -17.99
C ILE A 415 4.02 -2.75 -17.58
N GLY A 416 5.21 -3.29 -17.82
CA GLY A 416 6.48 -2.68 -17.42
C GLY A 416 6.71 -1.29 -18.04
N PRO A 417 6.64 -1.13 -19.38
CA PRO A 417 6.73 0.17 -20.03
C PRO A 417 5.65 1.16 -19.55
N PHE A 418 4.48 0.67 -19.16
CA PHE A 418 3.42 1.51 -18.62
C PHE A 418 3.80 2.07 -17.24
N PHE A 419 4.40 1.27 -16.34
CA PHE A 419 4.94 1.79 -15.08
C PHE A 419 5.99 2.88 -15.30
N VAL A 420 6.92 2.68 -16.24
CA VAL A 420 7.96 3.68 -16.55
C VAL A 420 7.34 5.04 -16.95
N SER A 421 6.14 5.05 -17.53
CA SER A 421 5.43 6.29 -17.90
C SER A 421 4.96 7.13 -16.71
N PHE A 422 4.87 6.54 -15.51
CA PHE A 422 4.51 7.25 -14.28
C PHE A 422 5.66 8.01 -13.63
N LEU A 423 6.90 7.71 -14.03
CA LEU A 423 8.07 8.41 -13.50
C LEU A 423 8.05 9.88 -13.96
N LEU A 424 8.36 10.78 -13.03
CA LEU A 424 8.42 12.21 -13.29
C LEU A 424 9.85 12.65 -13.70
N GLY A 425 9.94 13.81 -14.35
CA GLY A 425 11.22 14.44 -14.70
C GLY A 425 12.04 13.59 -15.68
N ASP A 426 13.30 13.32 -15.34
CA ASP A 426 14.22 12.47 -16.10
C ASP A 426 14.15 10.98 -15.71
N GLY A 427 13.26 10.64 -14.77
CA GLY A 427 13.03 9.29 -14.27
C GLY A 427 12.72 8.26 -15.36
N PRO A 428 11.81 8.52 -16.31
CA PRO A 428 11.51 7.57 -17.39
C PRO A 428 12.75 7.19 -18.22
N GLN A 429 13.57 8.19 -18.59
CA GLN A 429 14.77 7.96 -19.42
C GLN A 429 15.85 7.23 -18.64
N ARG A 430 16.08 7.61 -17.38
CA ARG A 430 17.02 6.95 -16.49
C ARG A 430 16.63 5.49 -16.25
N CYS A 431 15.36 5.23 -15.94
CA CYS A 431 14.85 3.88 -15.72
C CYS A 431 14.98 3.04 -17.00
N THR A 432 14.51 3.55 -18.14
CA THR A 432 14.63 2.85 -19.44
C THR A 432 16.08 2.48 -19.74
N ALA A 433 17.03 3.40 -19.48
CA ALA A 433 18.45 3.13 -19.68
C ALA A 433 18.99 2.04 -18.75
N MET A 434 18.58 2.02 -17.48
CA MET A 434 18.94 0.95 -16.52
C MET A 434 18.40 -0.41 -16.96
N LEU A 435 17.12 -0.47 -17.34
CA LEU A 435 16.47 -1.69 -17.84
C LEU A 435 17.13 -2.20 -19.13
N ALA A 436 17.50 -1.30 -20.03
CA ALA A 436 18.21 -1.66 -21.27
C ALA A 436 19.59 -2.27 -20.98
N ARG A 437 20.29 -1.79 -19.95
CA ARG A 437 21.59 -2.32 -19.50
C ARG A 437 21.46 -3.55 -18.59
N ARG A 438 20.23 -3.99 -18.26
CA ARG A 438 19.94 -5.05 -17.28
C ARG A 438 20.57 -4.76 -15.90
N GLU A 439 20.59 -3.48 -15.53
CA GLU A 439 20.97 -3.06 -14.18
C GLU A 439 19.78 -3.28 -13.25
N LEU A 440 20.03 -3.83 -12.06
CA LEU A 440 19.02 -3.96 -11.00
C LEU A 440 18.64 -2.57 -10.49
N PRO A 441 17.38 -2.12 -10.66
CA PRO A 441 16.95 -0.87 -10.06
C PRO A 441 16.93 -0.96 -8.53
N PRO A 442 17.14 0.15 -7.82
CA PRO A 442 16.88 0.25 -6.39
C PRO A 442 15.44 -0.20 -6.07
N TYR A 443 15.27 -1.02 -5.03
CA TYR A 443 13.97 -1.53 -4.56
C TYR A 443 13.08 -0.45 -3.88
N GLY A 444 13.50 0.82 -3.91
CA GLY A 444 13.00 1.84 -2.99
C GLY A 444 13.65 1.70 -1.60
N GLN A 445 13.93 2.83 -0.95
CA GLN A 445 14.66 2.83 0.32
C GLN A 445 13.79 2.55 1.56
N ASP A 446 12.47 2.57 1.40
CA ASP A 446 11.61 2.86 2.54
C ASP A 446 10.66 1.76 2.95
N LEU A 447 10.56 0.62 2.28
CA LEU A 447 9.55 -0.43 2.57
C LEU A 447 8.08 0.05 2.62
N THR A 448 7.77 1.34 2.74
CA THR A 448 6.42 1.90 2.88
C THR A 448 5.68 1.88 1.56
N ASP A 449 6.42 1.90 0.46
CA ASP A 449 5.88 1.68 -0.86
C ASP A 449 5.67 0.19 -1.10
N ASP A 450 4.42 -0.27 -1.03
CA ASP A 450 4.03 -1.64 -1.42
C ASP A 450 4.36 -1.93 -2.89
N HIS A 451 4.56 -0.89 -3.72
CA HIS A 451 5.03 -1.02 -5.09
C HIS A 451 6.56 -1.12 -5.23
N HIS A 452 7.34 -0.93 -4.17
CA HIS A 452 8.81 -1.11 -4.17
C HIS A 452 9.57 -0.27 -5.21
N SER A 453 9.09 0.95 -5.50
CA SER A 453 9.50 1.83 -6.61
C SER A 453 9.07 1.39 -8.01
N THR A 454 8.60 2.36 -8.78
CA THR A 454 8.12 2.17 -10.16
C THR A 454 9.16 1.53 -11.10
N CYS A 455 10.44 1.89 -10.98
CA CYS A 455 11.46 1.35 -11.86
C CYS A 455 11.81 -0.11 -11.53
N TRP A 456 11.82 -0.47 -10.25
CA TRP A 456 11.99 -1.86 -9.83
C TRP A 456 10.83 -2.73 -10.29
N ARG A 457 9.57 -2.26 -10.21
CA ARG A 457 8.41 -2.98 -10.76
C ARG A 457 8.56 -3.33 -12.23
N ALA A 458 8.98 -2.36 -13.03
CA ALA A 458 9.21 -2.57 -14.46
C ALA A 458 10.34 -3.59 -14.72
N HIS A 459 11.38 -3.62 -13.87
CA HIS A 459 12.40 -4.67 -13.90
C HIS A 459 11.83 -6.04 -13.49
N HIS A 460 11.08 -6.08 -12.39
CA HIS A 460 10.50 -7.30 -11.81
C HIS A 460 9.58 -8.03 -12.79
N VAL A 461 8.61 -7.33 -13.40
CA VAL A 461 7.70 -7.96 -14.37
C VAL A 461 8.43 -8.52 -15.59
N ARG A 462 9.51 -7.86 -16.03
CA ARG A 462 10.38 -8.37 -17.10
C ARG A 462 11.17 -9.59 -16.64
N GLN A 463 11.74 -9.56 -15.43
CA GLN A 463 12.47 -10.69 -14.86
C GLN A 463 11.57 -11.93 -14.77
N LEU A 464 10.34 -11.76 -14.27
CA LEU A 464 9.36 -12.83 -14.20
C LEU A 464 8.95 -13.31 -15.60
N ALA A 465 8.73 -12.39 -16.54
CA ALA A 465 8.43 -12.73 -17.93
C ALA A 465 9.49 -13.65 -18.55
N GLU A 466 10.77 -13.34 -18.33
CA GLU A 466 11.93 -14.12 -18.77
C GLU A 466 12.09 -15.44 -18.01
N HIS A 467 11.83 -15.46 -16.70
CA HIS A 467 11.95 -16.65 -15.84
C HIS A 467 11.03 -17.77 -16.34
N ASP A 468 9.72 -17.50 -16.46
CA ASP A 468 8.78 -18.57 -16.80
C ASP A 468 8.91 -19.02 -18.27
N GLY A 469 9.43 -18.16 -19.14
CA GLY A 469 9.78 -18.54 -20.51
C GLY A 469 10.88 -19.61 -20.57
N LYS A 470 11.84 -19.56 -19.63
CA LYS A 470 12.89 -20.59 -19.51
C LYS A 470 12.36 -21.85 -18.82
N SER A 471 11.56 -21.70 -17.76
CA SER A 471 10.99 -22.83 -17.02
C SER A 471 9.99 -23.64 -17.87
N ALA A 472 9.23 -23.00 -18.77
CA ALA A 472 8.37 -23.71 -19.73
C ALA A 472 9.15 -24.64 -20.69
N HIS A 473 10.46 -24.41 -20.88
CA HIS A 473 11.34 -25.27 -21.66
C HIS A 473 12.06 -26.33 -20.82
N VAL A 474 12.08 -26.20 -19.48
CA VAL A 474 12.79 -27.08 -18.55
C VAL A 474 11.80 -27.71 -17.57
N ALA A 475 11.25 -28.85 -17.97
CA ALA A 475 10.66 -29.90 -17.14
C ALA A 475 9.18 -29.80 -16.68
N LYS A 476 8.45 -30.84 -17.10
CA LYS A 476 7.49 -31.60 -16.27
C LYS A 476 8.24 -32.39 -15.18
N SER A 477 8.83 -31.71 -14.20
CA SER A 477 9.34 -32.38 -12.99
C SER A 477 8.67 -31.77 -11.76
N PRO A 478 8.09 -32.58 -10.87
CA PRO A 478 7.46 -32.09 -9.65
C PRO A 478 8.50 -31.44 -8.74
N MET A 479 8.19 -30.24 -8.24
CA MET A 479 9.05 -29.54 -7.28
C MET A 479 9.03 -30.23 -5.91
N PRO A 480 10.15 -30.21 -5.16
CA PRO A 480 10.22 -30.78 -3.82
C PRO A 480 9.46 -29.93 -2.80
N SER A 481 8.75 -30.61 -1.89
CA SER A 481 7.91 -30.02 -0.83
C SER A 481 8.72 -29.22 0.20
N VAL A 482 8.19 -28.06 0.61
CA VAL A 482 8.79 -27.19 1.64
C VAL A 482 7.81 -27.02 2.80
N ALA A 483 8.22 -27.42 4.01
CA ALA A 483 7.42 -27.33 5.22
C ALA A 483 7.02 -25.88 5.58
N GLN A 484 5.73 -25.66 5.88
CA GLN A 484 5.19 -24.34 6.24
C GLN A 484 5.61 -23.88 7.67
N PRO A 485 5.96 -22.60 7.86
CA PRO A 485 6.14 -22.01 9.18
C PRO A 485 4.81 -21.74 9.90
N ARG A 486 4.77 -22.02 11.21
CA ARG A 486 3.60 -21.78 12.08
C ARG A 486 3.37 -20.28 12.33
N ARG A 487 2.12 -19.84 12.14
CA ARG A 487 1.66 -18.45 12.37
C ARG A 487 1.54 -18.14 13.87
N LEU A 488 2.09 -16.99 14.28
CA LEU A 488 1.78 -16.33 15.55
C LEU A 488 0.65 -15.30 15.34
N PRO A 489 -0.25 -15.06 16.30
CA PRO A 489 -1.25 -14.00 16.19
C PRO A 489 -0.61 -12.62 16.27
N ILE A 490 -0.75 -11.81 15.23
CA ILE A 490 -0.29 -10.42 15.15
C ILE A 490 -1.54 -9.49 15.23
N PRO A 491 -1.62 -8.52 16.16
CA PRO A 491 -2.72 -7.58 16.25
C PRO A 491 -2.58 -6.37 15.31
N ARG A 492 -3.74 -5.83 14.88
CA ARG A 492 -3.97 -4.95 13.72
C ARG A 492 -3.86 -3.44 14.00
N PRO A 493 -3.30 -2.63 13.09
CA PRO A 493 -3.61 -1.20 12.92
C PRO A 493 -4.79 -0.97 11.96
N LEU A 494 -5.52 0.15 12.14
CA LEU A 494 -6.85 0.40 11.56
C LEU A 494 -6.84 1.25 10.27
N ARG A 495 -5.70 1.35 9.56
CA ARG A 495 -5.55 2.27 8.41
C ARG A 495 -5.62 1.62 7.03
N GLU A 496 -5.86 0.31 6.94
CA GLU A 496 -6.10 -0.34 5.65
C GLU A 496 -7.61 -0.35 5.32
N ARG A 497 -8.13 0.83 4.96
CA ARG A 497 -9.33 0.94 4.13
C ARG A 497 -9.09 2.06 3.13
N VAL A 498 -8.56 1.67 1.98
CA VAL A 498 -8.43 2.47 0.75
C VAL A 498 -7.40 3.59 0.81
N ALA A 499 -6.14 3.22 0.59
CA ALA A 499 -5.21 4.09 -0.12
C ALA A 499 -4.55 3.21 -1.18
N TYR A 500 -5.03 3.31 -2.42
CA TYR A 500 -4.42 2.76 -3.63
C TYR A 500 -4.22 3.91 -4.60
#